data_AF-A0A7Y3M2K0-F1
#
_entry.id   AF-A0A7Y3M2K0-F1
#
_cell.length_a   1.000
_cell.length_b   1.000
_cell.length_c   1.000
_cell.angle_alpha   90.00
_cell.angle_beta   90.00
_cell.angle_gamma   90.00
#
_symmetry.space_group_name_H-M   'P 1'
#
loop_
_entity.id
_entity.type
_entity.pdbx_description
1 polymer ?
#
loop_
_entity_poly.entity_id
_entity_poly.type
_entity_poly.pdbx_seq_one_letter_code
_entity_poly.pdbx_strand_id
1 'polypeptide(L)'
;MTVFPSRLFRLTGSALCLAGVLVFLVNVLFTPKILAIENFAESAASTAWAWRLGLASLSGILLIISSVGVFALFEHRKPGKIAGILILILLLVGNALLLAHEWNQWLFVRDMAIHFPDTLNQLEDIDGFTLFDLSAVIGVSAFFLLWVISAIILWAFKIVKWHIPVLIIVGLVSSPIFAIIATPALAAILSTAVVGLGWFLLGLEVIKISNSSQ
;
A
#
# COMPACT_ATOMS: atom_id res chain seq x y z
N MET A 1 -19.70 -23.58 -4.12
CA MET A 1 -18.39 -23.48 -4.81
C MET A 1 -18.53 -22.35 -5.81
N THR A 2 -17.84 -21.22 -5.59
CA THR A 2 -17.98 -20.02 -6.43
C THR A 2 -17.04 -20.18 -7.63
N VAL A 3 -17.58 -20.23 -8.85
CA VAL A 3 -16.78 -20.36 -10.07
C VAL A 3 -16.35 -18.96 -10.51
N PHE A 4 -15.07 -18.65 -10.41
CA PHE A 4 -14.51 -17.39 -10.88
C PHE A 4 -13.97 -17.55 -12.31
N PRO A 5 -14.21 -16.59 -13.22
CA PRO A 5 -13.71 -16.68 -14.58
C PRO A 5 -12.18 -16.52 -14.62
N SER A 6 -11.50 -17.31 -15.46
CA SER A 6 -10.02 -17.30 -15.58
C SER A 6 -9.44 -15.90 -15.88
N ARG A 7 -10.20 -15.04 -16.58
CA ARG A 7 -9.82 -13.65 -16.85
C ARG A 7 -9.75 -12.79 -15.58
N LEU A 8 -10.61 -13.04 -14.59
CA LEU A 8 -10.62 -12.28 -13.33
C LEU A 8 -9.34 -12.53 -12.52
N PHE A 9 -8.89 -13.78 -12.41
CA PHE A 9 -7.63 -14.11 -11.74
C PHE A 9 -6.43 -13.43 -12.39
N ARG A 10 -6.37 -13.42 -13.74
CA ARG A 10 -5.31 -12.73 -14.47
C ARG A 10 -5.32 -11.22 -14.22
N LEU A 11 -6.48 -10.59 -14.29
CA LEU A 11 -6.62 -9.15 -14.09
C LEU A 11 -6.23 -8.74 -12.66
N THR A 12 -6.85 -9.38 -11.65
CA THR A 12 -6.65 -9.04 -10.23
C THR A 12 -5.25 -9.38 -9.75
N GLY A 13 -4.67 -10.50 -10.19
CA GLY A 13 -3.27 -10.84 -9.90
C GLY A 13 -2.28 -9.90 -10.61
N SER A 14 -2.56 -9.48 -11.84
CA SER A 14 -1.72 -8.48 -12.53
C SER A 14 -1.81 -7.12 -11.85
N ALA A 15 -3.00 -6.71 -11.39
CA ALA A 15 -3.17 -5.49 -10.61
C ALA A 15 -2.31 -5.52 -9.34
N LEU A 16 -2.25 -6.65 -8.63
CA LEU A 16 -1.40 -6.80 -7.45
C LEU A 16 0.09 -6.70 -7.77
N CYS A 17 0.53 -7.35 -8.86
CA CYS A 17 1.90 -7.23 -9.34
C CYS A 17 2.28 -5.79 -9.67
N LEU A 18 1.41 -5.10 -10.40
CA LEU A 18 1.62 -3.72 -10.80
C LEU A 18 1.61 -2.77 -9.59
N ALA A 19 0.75 -3.00 -8.60
CA ALA A 19 0.75 -2.23 -7.35
C ALA A 19 2.11 -2.36 -6.63
N GLY A 20 2.64 -3.57 -6.50
CA GLY A 20 3.96 -3.81 -5.89
C GLY A 20 5.09 -3.11 -6.61
N VAL A 21 5.11 -3.17 -7.95
CA VAL A 21 6.10 -2.46 -8.76
C VAL A 21 5.94 -0.95 -8.62
N LEU A 22 4.70 -0.46 -8.66
CA LEU A 22 4.42 0.97 -8.65
C LEU A 22 4.79 1.61 -7.31
N VAL A 23 4.45 1.00 -6.18
CA VAL A 23 4.86 1.48 -4.85
C VAL A 23 6.38 1.60 -4.72
N PHE A 24 7.12 0.60 -5.22
CA PHE A 24 8.58 0.66 -5.23
C PHE A 24 9.10 1.80 -6.12
N LEU A 25 8.63 1.88 -7.37
CA LEU A 25 9.07 2.92 -8.31
C LEU A 25 8.76 4.33 -7.80
N VAL A 26 7.59 4.54 -7.18
CA VAL A 26 7.21 5.83 -6.61
C VAL A 26 8.22 6.25 -5.54
N ASN A 27 8.62 5.33 -4.66
CA ASN A 27 9.55 5.64 -3.59
C ASN A 27 10.99 5.82 -4.08
N VAL A 28 11.41 5.07 -5.10
CA VAL A 28 12.74 5.24 -5.70
C VAL A 28 12.86 6.57 -6.43
N LEU A 29 11.84 6.95 -7.21
CA LEU A 29 11.94 8.07 -8.14
C LEU A 29 11.63 9.42 -7.48
N PHE A 30 10.72 9.46 -6.51
CA PHE A 30 10.18 10.71 -5.99
C PHE A 30 10.53 10.98 -4.53
N THR A 31 10.63 9.97 -3.66
CA THR A 31 10.92 10.19 -2.24
C THR A 31 12.25 10.92 -2.00
N PRO A 32 13.37 10.61 -2.67
CA PRO A 32 14.61 11.37 -2.50
C PRO A 32 14.48 12.84 -2.93
N LYS A 33 13.71 13.12 -3.97
CA LYS A 33 13.51 14.49 -4.50
C LYS A 33 12.66 15.33 -3.56
N ILE A 34 11.62 14.72 -2.98
CA ILE A 34 10.70 15.35 -2.04
C ILE A 34 11.40 15.66 -0.72
N LEU A 35 12.22 14.73 -0.21
CA LEU A 35 12.97 14.91 1.04
C LEU A 35 14.17 15.86 0.92
N ALA A 36 14.59 16.19 -0.31
CA ALA A 36 15.64 17.19 -0.53
C ALA A 36 15.14 18.64 -0.38
N ILE A 37 13.82 18.85 -0.33
CA ILE A 37 13.21 20.15 -0.13
C ILE A 37 12.94 20.30 1.38
N GLU A 38 13.64 21.24 2.02
CA GLU A 38 13.57 21.43 3.48
C GLU A 38 12.21 21.99 3.93
N ASN A 39 11.62 22.91 3.16
CA ASN A 39 10.33 23.51 3.49
C ASN A 39 9.17 22.60 3.04
N PHE A 40 8.28 22.24 3.96
CA PHE A 40 7.18 21.33 3.66
C PHE A 40 6.19 21.89 2.65
N ALA A 41 5.78 23.16 2.75
CA ALA A 41 4.88 23.77 1.78
C ALA A 41 5.50 23.77 0.36
N GLU A 42 6.78 24.11 0.23
CA GLU A 42 7.49 24.02 -1.05
C GLU A 42 7.52 22.58 -1.57
N SER A 43 7.80 21.62 -0.70
CA SER A 43 7.83 20.19 -1.04
C SER A 43 6.47 19.70 -1.53
N ALA A 44 5.40 20.03 -0.80
CA ALA A 44 4.03 19.66 -1.11
C ALA A 44 3.47 20.33 -2.38
N ALA A 45 3.89 21.57 -2.67
CA ALA A 45 3.52 22.27 -3.91
C ALA A 45 4.22 21.70 -5.16
N SER A 46 5.35 21.01 -4.98
CA SER A 46 6.21 20.54 -6.07
C SER A 46 5.50 19.56 -7.03
N THR A 47 6.00 19.52 -8.27
CA THR A 47 5.55 18.53 -9.28
C THR A 47 5.92 17.11 -8.89
N ALA A 48 7.05 16.91 -8.19
CA ALA A 48 7.47 15.60 -7.69
C ALA A 48 6.46 15.03 -6.69
N TRP A 49 5.94 15.87 -5.79
CA TRP A 49 4.88 15.51 -4.85
C TRP A 49 3.59 15.11 -5.55
N ALA A 50 3.15 15.92 -6.53
CA ALA A 50 1.94 15.63 -7.30
C ALA A 50 2.03 14.26 -8.01
N TRP A 51 3.15 13.97 -8.67
CA TRP A 51 3.37 12.69 -9.34
C TRP A 51 3.47 11.52 -8.35
N ARG A 52 4.15 11.71 -7.22
CA ARG A 52 4.23 10.70 -6.16
C ARG A 52 2.83 10.28 -5.71
N LEU A 53 2.00 11.25 -5.31
CA LEU A 53 0.68 10.96 -4.76
C LEU A 53 -0.30 10.43 -5.82
N GLY A 54 -0.23 10.93 -7.05
CA GLY A 54 -1.04 10.39 -8.15
C GLY A 54 -0.74 8.93 -8.44
N LEU A 55 0.54 8.56 -8.47
CA LEU A 55 0.96 7.16 -8.67
C LEU A 55 0.72 6.29 -7.44
N ALA A 56 0.87 6.83 -6.22
CA ALA A 56 0.52 6.12 -4.98
C ALA A 56 -0.99 5.83 -4.92
N SER A 57 -1.82 6.79 -5.30
CA SER A 57 -3.28 6.63 -5.43
C SER A 57 -3.64 5.56 -6.46
N LEU A 58 -2.97 5.56 -7.63
CA LEU A 58 -3.14 4.51 -8.63
C LEU A 58 -2.77 3.13 -8.05
N SER A 59 -1.68 3.04 -7.28
CA SER A 59 -1.33 1.81 -6.59
C SER A 59 -2.40 1.38 -5.58
N GLY A 60 -2.96 2.31 -4.81
CA GLY A 60 -4.09 2.04 -3.90
C GLY A 60 -5.30 1.46 -4.63
N ILE A 61 -5.67 2.01 -5.79
CA ILE A 61 -6.75 1.49 -6.65
C ILE A 61 -6.43 0.06 -7.12
N LEU A 62 -5.21 -0.19 -7.58
CA LEU A 62 -4.77 -1.52 -8.00
C LEU A 62 -4.83 -2.53 -6.84
N LEU A 63 -4.46 -2.11 -5.63
CA LEU A 63 -4.58 -2.93 -4.42
C LEU A 63 -6.05 -3.26 -4.10
N ILE A 64 -6.98 -2.29 -4.21
CA ILE A 64 -8.43 -2.54 -4.04
C ILE A 64 -8.91 -3.60 -5.04
N ILE A 65 -8.56 -3.46 -6.33
CA ILE A 65 -8.92 -4.43 -7.37
C ILE A 65 -8.33 -5.81 -7.04
N SER A 66 -7.08 -5.86 -6.55
CA SER A 66 -6.41 -7.11 -6.22
C SER A 66 -7.02 -7.84 -5.02
N SER A 67 -7.70 -7.16 -4.10
CA SER A 67 -8.34 -7.78 -2.93
C SER A 67 -9.28 -8.91 -3.34
N VAL A 68 -9.98 -8.76 -4.47
CA VAL A 68 -10.86 -9.79 -5.05
C VAL A 68 -10.07 -11.03 -5.47
N GLY A 69 -8.89 -10.83 -6.06
CA GLY A 69 -8.00 -11.92 -6.47
C GLY A 69 -7.45 -12.71 -5.29
N VAL A 70 -7.04 -12.02 -4.22
CA VAL A 70 -6.55 -12.65 -2.99
C VAL A 70 -7.68 -13.43 -2.29
N PHE A 71 -8.88 -12.88 -2.23
CA PHE A 71 -10.07 -13.59 -1.75
C PHE A 71 -10.36 -14.84 -2.57
N ALA A 72 -10.40 -14.73 -3.90
CA ALA A 72 -10.66 -15.85 -4.79
C ALA A 72 -9.58 -16.94 -4.69
N LEU A 73 -8.30 -16.56 -4.51
CA LEU A 73 -7.21 -17.48 -4.21
C LEU A 73 -7.45 -18.24 -2.90
N PHE A 74 -7.92 -17.55 -1.86
CA PHE A 74 -8.26 -18.18 -0.58
C PHE A 74 -9.40 -19.19 -0.75
N GLU A 75 -10.52 -18.78 -1.35
CA GLU A 75 -11.69 -19.64 -1.57
C GLU A 75 -11.36 -20.85 -2.46
N HIS A 76 -10.46 -20.69 -3.43
CA HIS A 76 -10.03 -21.80 -4.27
C HIS A 76 -9.26 -22.86 -3.47
N ARG A 77 -8.38 -22.45 -2.54
CA ARG A 77 -7.54 -23.39 -1.76
C ARG A 77 -8.21 -23.90 -0.48
N LYS A 78 -9.12 -23.12 0.12
CA LYS A 78 -9.82 -23.42 1.38
C LYS A 78 -11.28 -22.92 1.32
N PRO A 79 -12.14 -23.54 0.48
CA PRO A 79 -13.49 -23.06 0.26
C PRO A 79 -14.35 -23.06 1.52
N GLY A 80 -15.25 -22.07 1.65
CA GLY A 80 -16.28 -22.04 2.70
C GLY A 80 -15.78 -21.64 4.09
N LYS A 81 -14.58 -21.07 4.19
CA LYS A 81 -14.04 -20.55 5.44
C LYS A 81 -14.33 -19.06 5.55
N ILE A 82 -14.90 -18.65 6.69
CA ILE A 82 -15.15 -17.23 7.03
C ILE A 82 -13.88 -16.37 6.89
N ALA A 83 -12.70 -16.98 7.08
CA ALA A 83 -11.40 -16.32 6.90
C ALA A 83 -11.20 -15.71 5.50
N GLY A 84 -11.78 -16.28 4.44
CA GLY A 84 -11.71 -15.70 3.09
C GLY A 84 -12.43 -14.35 3.02
N ILE A 85 -13.68 -14.31 3.51
CA ILE A 85 -14.48 -13.08 3.60
C ILE A 85 -13.79 -12.05 4.48
N LEU A 86 -13.22 -12.48 5.61
CA LEU A 86 -12.46 -11.61 6.51
C LEU A 86 -11.29 -10.96 5.77
N ILE A 87 -10.46 -11.72 5.04
CA ILE A 87 -9.36 -11.16 4.24
C ILE A 87 -9.88 -10.12 3.25
N LEU A 88 -10.98 -10.40 2.54
CA LEU A 88 -11.55 -9.45 1.59
C LEU A 88 -11.90 -8.12 2.28
N ILE A 89 -12.59 -8.18 3.42
CA ILE A 89 -12.98 -6.99 4.19
C ILE A 89 -11.74 -6.23 4.67
N LEU A 90 -10.78 -6.93 5.29
CA LEU A 90 -9.56 -6.31 5.82
C LEU A 90 -8.79 -5.59 4.71
N LEU A 91 -8.59 -6.25 3.56
CA LEU A 91 -7.87 -5.67 2.43
C LEU A 91 -8.63 -4.51 1.79
N LEU A 92 -9.95 -4.63 1.59
CA LEU A 92 -10.76 -3.54 1.03
C LEU A 92 -10.73 -2.31 1.93
N VAL A 93 -10.97 -2.47 3.23
CA VAL A 93 -10.97 -1.37 4.20
C VAL A 93 -9.57 -0.74 4.29
N GLY A 94 -8.52 -1.54 4.42
CA GLY A 94 -7.15 -1.03 4.50
C GLY A 94 -6.74 -0.26 3.24
N ASN A 95 -6.99 -0.83 2.07
CA ASN A 95 -6.63 -0.18 0.80
C ASN A 95 -7.48 1.08 0.54
N ALA A 96 -8.75 1.09 0.95
CA ALA A 96 -9.60 2.27 0.84
C ALA A 96 -9.14 3.41 1.77
N LEU A 97 -8.70 3.09 3.00
CA LEU A 97 -8.16 4.07 3.93
C LEU A 97 -6.84 4.66 3.42
N LEU A 98 -5.95 3.83 2.87
CA LEU A 98 -4.73 4.33 2.22
C LEU A 98 -5.08 5.25 1.05
N LEU A 99 -5.99 4.83 0.15
CA LEU A 99 -6.39 5.64 -0.99
C LEU A 99 -6.99 6.97 -0.54
N ALA A 100 -7.86 6.98 0.47
CA ALA A 100 -8.44 8.20 1.02
C ALA A 100 -7.37 9.14 1.58
N HIS A 101 -6.36 8.59 2.26
CA HIS A 101 -5.23 9.37 2.77
C HIS A 101 -4.42 10.00 1.63
N GLU A 102 -3.97 9.20 0.65
CA GLU A 102 -3.19 9.69 -0.50
C GLU A 102 -3.98 10.73 -1.32
N TRP A 103 -5.28 10.50 -1.51
CA TRP A 103 -6.16 11.44 -2.21
C TRP A 103 -6.33 12.75 -1.45
N ASN A 104 -6.43 12.69 -0.12
CA ASN A 104 -6.50 13.87 0.72
C ASN A 104 -5.21 14.70 0.64
N GLN A 105 -4.04 14.04 0.68
CA GLN A 105 -2.75 14.70 0.49
C GLN A 105 -2.63 15.33 -0.91
N TRP A 106 -3.18 14.67 -1.93
CA TRP A 106 -3.04 15.11 -3.30
C TRP A 106 -3.90 16.32 -3.64
N LEU A 107 -5.15 16.33 -3.16
CA LEU A 107 -6.07 17.42 -3.44
C LEU A 107 -6.00 18.54 -2.41
N PHE A 108 -6.06 18.24 -1.12
CA PHE A 108 -6.21 19.28 -0.10
C PHE A 108 -4.87 19.85 0.36
N VAL A 109 -3.90 18.99 0.68
CA VAL A 109 -2.61 19.45 1.21
C VAL A 109 -1.81 20.18 0.14
N ARG A 110 -1.78 19.66 -1.09
CA ARG A 110 -1.13 20.34 -2.20
C ARG A 110 -1.81 21.67 -2.58
N ASP A 111 -3.14 21.72 -2.57
CA ASP A 111 -3.87 22.96 -2.85
C ASP A 111 -3.58 24.02 -1.79
N MET A 112 -3.59 23.64 -0.50
CA MET A 112 -3.16 24.49 0.60
C MET A 112 -1.69 24.93 0.46
N ALA A 113 -0.79 24.04 0.04
CA ALA A 113 0.62 24.37 -0.17
C ALA A 113 0.82 25.43 -1.27
N ILE A 114 -0.01 25.42 -2.31
CA ILE A 114 0.07 26.37 -3.43
C ILE A 114 -0.56 27.72 -3.07
N HIS A 115 -1.71 27.70 -2.40
CA HIS A 115 -2.52 28.91 -2.18
C HIS A 115 -2.33 29.55 -0.81
N PHE A 116 -1.94 28.78 0.20
CA PHE A 116 -1.80 29.19 1.59
C PHE A 116 -0.53 28.59 2.26
N PRO A 117 0.68 28.79 1.67
CA PRO A 117 1.92 28.14 2.13
C PRO A 117 2.27 28.49 3.58
N ASP A 118 2.06 29.75 4.00
CA ASP A 118 2.36 30.19 5.37
C ASP A 118 1.49 29.48 6.40
N THR A 119 0.21 29.23 6.09
CA THR A 119 -0.72 28.50 6.97
C THR A 119 -0.32 27.03 7.09
N LEU A 120 0.15 26.43 5.99
CA LEU A 120 0.58 25.03 6.00
C LEU A 120 1.87 24.84 6.82
N ASN A 121 2.84 25.76 6.68
CA ASN A 121 4.04 25.74 7.50
C ASN A 121 3.71 25.96 8.98
N GLN A 122 2.79 26.89 9.30
CA GLN A 122 2.33 27.08 10.68
C GLN A 122 1.69 25.81 11.27
N LEU A 123 0.97 25.02 10.47
CA LEU A 123 0.39 23.75 10.94
C LEU A 123 1.47 22.71 11.27
N GLU A 124 2.58 22.70 10.53
CA GLU A 124 3.73 21.83 10.79
C GLU A 124 4.54 22.30 12.01
N ASP A 125 4.63 23.62 12.23
CA ASP A 125 5.34 24.25 13.34
C ASP A 125 4.57 24.15 14.69
N ILE A 126 3.32 23.68 14.70
CA ILE A 126 2.57 23.46 15.95
C ILE A 126 3.23 22.33 16.74
N ASP A 127 3.79 22.67 17.89
CA ASP A 127 4.29 21.68 18.85
C ASP A 127 3.17 20.71 19.28
N GLY A 128 3.37 19.43 18.98
CA GLY A 128 2.52 18.34 19.46
C GLY A 128 1.83 17.57 18.33
N PHE A 129 0.75 16.90 18.68
CA PHE A 129 0.04 15.99 17.78
C PHE A 129 -1.26 16.64 17.33
N THR A 130 -1.35 17.02 16.06
CA THR A 130 -2.54 17.70 15.53
C THR A 130 -3.62 16.70 15.09
N LEU A 131 -4.84 17.19 14.89
CA LEU A 131 -5.90 16.37 14.27
C LEU A 131 -5.54 15.91 12.86
N PHE A 132 -4.73 16.71 12.15
CA PHE A 132 -4.21 16.37 10.84
C PHE A 132 -3.28 15.14 10.94
N ASP A 133 -2.34 15.15 11.87
CA ASP A 133 -1.43 14.02 12.14
C ASP A 133 -2.20 12.76 12.57
N LEU A 134 -3.21 12.93 13.43
CA LEU A 134 -4.06 11.84 13.88
C LEU A 134 -4.75 11.13 12.72
N SER A 135 -5.28 11.90 11.76
CA SER A 135 -5.93 11.31 10.58
C SER A 135 -4.96 10.50 9.72
N ALA A 136 -3.74 11.01 9.53
CA ALA A 136 -2.68 10.35 8.77
C ALA A 136 -2.22 9.06 9.48
N VAL A 137 -1.95 9.15 10.78
CA VAL A 137 -1.52 8.01 11.59
C VAL A 137 -2.59 6.93 11.62
N ILE A 138 -3.87 7.27 11.80
CA ILE A 138 -4.96 6.28 11.79
C ILE A 138 -5.06 5.60 10.42
N GLY A 139 -5.10 6.37 9.34
CA GLY A 139 -5.26 5.82 7.98
C GLY A 139 -4.13 4.87 7.59
N VAL A 140 -2.88 5.32 7.76
CA VAL A 140 -1.69 4.54 7.39
C VAL A 140 -1.49 3.35 8.33
N SER A 141 -1.66 3.53 9.64
CA SER A 141 -1.51 2.43 10.61
C SER A 141 -2.58 1.37 10.43
N ALA A 142 -3.83 1.76 10.13
CA ALA A 142 -4.90 0.81 9.83
C ALA A 142 -4.57 0.03 8.55
N PHE A 143 -4.11 0.69 7.48
CA PHE A 143 -3.67 0.01 6.27
C PHE A 143 -2.58 -1.04 6.58
N PHE A 144 -1.53 -0.68 7.32
CA PHE A 144 -0.45 -1.62 7.69
C PHE A 144 -0.97 -2.78 8.53
N LEU A 145 -1.75 -2.49 9.59
CA LEU A 145 -2.27 -3.50 10.49
C LEU A 145 -3.16 -4.50 9.75
N LEU A 146 -4.07 -4.02 8.90
CA LEU A 146 -5.01 -4.87 8.15
C LEU A 146 -4.27 -5.75 7.14
N TRP A 147 -3.22 -5.24 6.48
CA TRP A 147 -2.35 -6.07 5.62
C TRP A 147 -1.53 -7.10 6.39
N VAL A 148 -0.98 -6.73 7.55
CA VAL A 148 -0.23 -7.66 8.41
C VAL A 148 -1.14 -8.79 8.88
N ILE A 149 -2.35 -8.47 9.37
CA ILE A 149 -3.35 -9.48 9.75
C ILE A 149 -3.70 -10.37 8.55
N SER A 150 -3.93 -9.80 7.37
CA SER A 150 -4.24 -10.57 6.16
C SER A 150 -3.09 -11.52 5.79
N ALA A 151 -1.84 -11.06 5.86
CA ALA A 151 -0.65 -11.87 5.61
C ALA A 151 -0.49 -13.00 6.63
N ILE A 152 -0.76 -12.74 7.91
CA ILE A 152 -0.77 -13.76 8.96
C ILE A 152 -1.84 -14.81 8.68
N ILE A 153 -3.05 -14.41 8.26
CA ILE A 153 -4.11 -15.38 7.91
C ILE A 153 -3.67 -16.22 6.70
N LEU A 154 -3.13 -15.61 5.63
CA LEU A 154 -2.62 -16.32 4.46
C LEU A 154 -1.53 -17.33 4.84
N TRP A 155 -0.66 -16.97 5.78
CA TRP A 155 0.39 -17.83 6.31
C TRP A 155 -0.17 -18.98 7.16
N ALA A 156 -0.99 -18.66 8.16
CA ALA A 156 -1.55 -19.62 9.11
C ALA A 156 -2.38 -20.71 8.43
N PHE A 157 -3.15 -20.33 7.40
CA PHE A 157 -3.94 -21.25 6.60
C PHE A 157 -3.15 -21.93 5.47
N LYS A 158 -1.85 -21.65 5.36
CA LYS A 158 -0.94 -22.20 4.33
C LYS A 158 -1.48 -21.98 2.91
N ILE A 159 -2.07 -20.80 2.67
CA ILE A 159 -2.65 -20.43 1.37
C ILE A 159 -1.56 -20.20 0.34
N VAL A 160 -0.42 -19.64 0.75
CA VAL A 160 0.74 -19.36 -0.10
C VAL A 160 2.03 -19.86 0.56
N LYS A 161 3.14 -19.87 -0.19
CA LYS A 161 4.45 -20.20 0.36
C LYS A 161 4.85 -19.21 1.44
N TRP A 162 5.52 -19.68 2.49
CA TRP A 162 5.84 -18.92 3.71
C TRP A 162 6.60 -17.61 3.46
N HIS A 163 7.44 -17.55 2.43
CA HIS A 163 8.24 -16.35 2.14
C HIS A 163 7.38 -15.17 1.66
N ILE A 164 6.22 -15.41 1.04
CA ILE A 164 5.33 -14.34 0.54
C ILE A 164 4.75 -13.49 1.69
N PRO A 165 4.04 -14.06 2.68
CA PRO A 165 3.52 -13.28 3.80
C PRO A 165 4.63 -12.70 4.68
N VAL A 166 5.77 -13.39 4.81
CA VAL A 166 6.94 -12.85 5.54
C VAL A 166 7.46 -11.58 4.86
N LEU A 167 7.61 -11.57 3.53
CA LEU A 167 8.02 -10.36 2.79
C LEU A 167 7.03 -9.21 3.00
N ILE A 168 5.72 -9.48 2.95
CA ILE A 168 4.69 -8.45 3.17
C ILE A 168 4.80 -7.89 4.59
N ILE A 169 4.85 -8.74 5.61
CA ILE A 169 4.94 -8.33 7.01
C ILE A 169 6.22 -7.53 7.25
N VAL A 170 7.38 -8.10 6.89
CA VAL A 170 8.69 -7.44 7.07
C VAL A 170 8.74 -6.12 6.33
N GLY A 171 8.29 -6.06 5.07
CA GLY A 171 8.28 -4.82 4.31
C GLY A 171 7.44 -3.72 4.95
N LEU A 172 6.27 -4.04 5.50
CA LEU A 172 5.41 -3.05 6.16
C LEU A 172 5.97 -2.57 7.52
N VAL A 173 6.60 -3.45 8.29
CA VAL A 173 7.10 -3.09 9.64
C VAL A 173 8.56 -2.63 9.67
N SER A 174 9.31 -2.84 8.58
CA SER A 174 10.75 -2.52 8.53
C SER A 174 11.05 -1.05 8.30
N SER A 175 10.11 -0.24 7.80
CA SER A 175 10.33 1.18 7.55
C SER A 175 10.91 1.94 8.76
N PRO A 176 10.31 1.89 9.98
CA PRO A 176 10.89 2.55 11.16
C PRO A 176 12.25 1.97 11.57
N ILE A 177 12.47 0.65 11.37
CA ILE A 177 13.75 0.01 11.69
C ILE A 177 14.85 0.52 10.74
N PHE A 178 14.55 0.60 9.45
CA PHE A 178 15.48 1.12 8.47
C PHE A 178 15.75 2.61 8.68
N ALA A 179 14.77 3.39 9.14
CA ALA A 179 14.95 4.81 9.44
C ALA A 179 15.95 5.07 10.58
N ILE A 180 16.22 4.09 11.45
CA ILE A 180 17.24 4.20 12.51
C ILE A 180 18.66 4.06 11.95
N ILE A 181 18.85 3.25 10.91
CA ILE A 181 20.18 2.85 10.41
C ILE A 181 20.52 3.41 9.02
N ALA A 182 19.55 4.02 8.35
CA ALA A 182 19.66 4.56 6.99
C ALA A 182 18.96 5.92 6.88
N THR A 183 19.19 6.64 5.79
CA THR A 183 18.44 7.87 5.50
C THR A 183 16.95 7.56 5.33
N PRO A 184 16.02 8.49 5.65
CA PRO A 184 14.59 8.24 5.49
C PRO A 184 14.20 7.83 4.06
N ALA A 185 14.86 8.40 3.05
CA ALA A 185 14.69 8.02 1.65
C ALA A 185 15.06 6.55 1.41
N LEU A 186 16.23 6.11 1.89
CA LEU A 186 16.68 4.74 1.71
C LEU A 186 15.81 3.76 2.51
N ALA A 187 15.37 4.13 3.71
CA ALA A 187 14.44 3.34 4.51
C ALA A 187 13.11 3.11 3.78
N ALA A 188 12.54 4.15 3.17
CA ALA A 188 11.34 4.04 2.36
C ALA A 188 11.56 3.15 1.13
N ILE A 189 12.67 3.29 0.42
CA ILE A 189 13.00 2.48 -0.76
C ILE A 189 13.15 1.00 -0.39
N LEU A 190 13.90 0.68 0.67
CA LEU A 190 14.16 -0.71 1.07
C LEU A 190 12.89 -1.39 1.57
N SER A 191 12.11 -0.73 2.44
CA SER A 191 10.85 -1.28 2.95
C SER A 191 9.85 -1.55 1.82
N THR A 192 9.71 -0.59 0.90
CA THR A 192 8.81 -0.70 -0.26
C THR A 192 9.26 -1.72 -1.30
N ALA A 193 10.57 -1.93 -1.48
CA ALA A 193 11.09 -3.02 -2.30
C ALA A 193 10.69 -4.39 -1.72
N VAL A 194 10.80 -4.56 -0.40
CA VAL A 194 10.48 -5.81 0.29
C VAL A 194 8.97 -6.11 0.23
N VAL A 195 8.11 -5.16 0.61
CA VAL A 195 6.64 -5.37 0.51
C VAL A 195 6.18 -5.47 -0.94
N GLY A 196 6.77 -4.67 -1.85
CA GLY A 196 6.47 -4.70 -3.27
C GLY A 196 6.77 -6.05 -3.91
N LEU A 197 7.90 -6.68 -3.54
CA LEU A 197 8.22 -8.05 -3.93
C LEU A 197 7.22 -9.06 -3.35
N GLY A 198 6.82 -8.88 -2.08
CA GLY A 198 5.78 -9.70 -1.45
C GLY A 198 4.45 -9.66 -2.20
N TRP A 199 3.97 -8.47 -2.54
CA TRP A 199 2.78 -8.27 -3.36
C TRP A 199 2.94 -8.84 -4.76
N PHE A 200 4.08 -8.61 -5.42
CA PHE A 200 4.35 -9.16 -6.75
C PHE A 200 4.25 -10.68 -6.76
N LEU A 201 4.90 -11.36 -5.82
CA LEU A 201 4.86 -12.81 -5.71
C LEU A 201 3.44 -13.32 -5.37
N LEU A 202 2.69 -12.61 -4.53
CA LEU A 202 1.29 -12.93 -4.24
C LEU A 202 0.42 -12.80 -5.49
N GLY A 203 0.63 -11.76 -6.30
CA GLY A 203 -0.06 -11.56 -7.57
C GLY A 203 0.21 -12.68 -8.56
N LEU A 204 1.45 -13.17 -8.64
CA LEU A 204 1.79 -14.35 -9.45
C LEU A 204 1.06 -15.62 -8.97
N GLU A 205 0.92 -15.82 -7.66
CA GLU A 205 0.13 -16.95 -7.12
C GLU A 205 -1.36 -16.86 -7.49
N VAL A 206 -1.93 -15.65 -7.51
CA VAL A 206 -3.31 -15.41 -7.99
C VAL A 206 -3.43 -15.74 -9.47
N ILE A 207 -2.48 -15.31 -10.31
CA ILE A 207 -2.46 -15.56 -11.75
C ILE A 207 -2.39 -17.07 -12.05
N LYS A 208 -1.56 -17.82 -11.31
CA LYS A 208 -1.36 -19.27 -11.53
C LYS A 208 -2.65 -20.07 -11.45
N ILE A 209 -3.62 -19.68 -10.62
CA ILE A 209 -4.92 -20.37 -10.52
C ILE A 209 -5.67 -20.35 -11.86
N SER A 210 -5.54 -19.26 -12.62
CA SER A 210 -6.15 -19.14 -13.95
C SER A 210 -5.73 -20.27 -14.87
N ASN A 211 -4.45 -20.65 -14.81
CA ASN A 211 -3.85 -21.64 -15.70
C ASN A 211 -4.14 -23.10 -15.26
N SER A 212 -4.46 -23.34 -13.99
CA SER A 212 -4.85 -24.67 -13.50
C SER A 212 -6.34 -24.99 -13.67
N SER A 213 -7.13 -24.04 -14.18
CA SER A 213 -8.57 -24.16 -14.38
C SER A 213 -8.99 -24.45 -15.84
N GLN A 214 -8.01 -24.62 -16.73
CA GLN A 214 -8.17 -25.06 -18.12
C GLN A 214 -7.76 -26.52 -18.25
#